data_AF-A0A925FQQ3-F1
#
_entry.id   AF-A0A925FQQ3-F1
#
_cell.length_a   1.000
_cell.length_b   1.000
_cell.length_c   1.000
_cell.angle_alpha   90.00
_cell.angle_beta   90.00
_cell.angle_gamma   90.00
#
_symmetry.space_group_name_H-M   'P 1'
#
loop_
_entity.id
_entity.type
_entity.pdbx_description
1 polymer ?
#
loop_
_entity_poly.entity_id
_entity_poly.type
_entity_poly.pdbx_seq_one_letter_code
_entity_poly.pdbx_strand_id
1 'polypeptide(L)'
;YYKIANSYAKKLAELKPRALTDFATVFMNQNKYVKPANSDILYEVAFAPGFGDVGWVVGVGVTNGAGFHSFGSTTIQFGLTPSYYHSFDTTDTRLAATCSIISYNDTLAQIVSAPTSITVNKWNRILTPTPLGPSSAKGTSINWPLMRYADVLLILAESENEIAGPNAVAQDALRKVRQRAFPAALWPQKVETYISSVSGGRDAFFDAIVNERAWELGGEFIRKFDLVRWNLYGKKVAEVRNTVNQMGQDAVGGVGTYANLPDYIYAKRNPDKSVTFLNRYTKHTGTVPAEYNMKITWLRTLWNTTTNGPANYNLWQWRGYIDNGGTTPARYVLLLHASVLTNSLGSLKNQYGY
;
A
#
# COMPACT_ATOMS: atom_id res chain seq x y z
N TYR A 1 -18.56 15.94 -15.17
CA TYR A 1 -17.90 14.77 -14.57
C TYR A 1 -18.43 14.46 -13.17
N TYR A 2 -18.14 15.26 -12.13
CA TYR A 2 -18.50 14.93 -10.74
C TYR A 2 -19.99 14.65 -10.49
N LYS A 3 -20.90 15.38 -11.16
CA LYS A 3 -22.35 15.10 -11.08
C LYS A 3 -22.72 13.67 -11.51
N ILE A 4 -22.05 13.13 -12.53
CA ILE A 4 -22.27 11.76 -13.01
C ILE A 4 -21.69 10.75 -12.01
N ALA A 5 -20.46 10.96 -11.56
CA ALA A 5 -19.82 10.11 -10.55
C ALA A 5 -20.66 10.06 -9.26
N ASN A 6 -21.13 11.22 -8.79
CA ASN A 6 -22.03 11.34 -7.65
C ASN A 6 -23.31 10.54 -7.86
N SER A 7 -24.00 10.73 -8.99
CA SER A 7 -25.27 10.05 -9.27
C SER A 7 -25.15 8.53 -9.15
N TYR A 8 -24.09 7.93 -9.69
CA TYR A 8 -23.89 6.48 -9.64
C TYR A 8 -23.38 5.99 -8.28
N ALA A 9 -22.42 6.69 -7.67
CA ALA A 9 -21.91 6.32 -6.35
C ALA A 9 -22.99 6.40 -5.28
N LYS A 10 -23.78 7.48 -5.30
CA LYS A 10 -24.93 7.71 -4.41
C LYS A 10 -25.99 6.65 -4.61
N LYS A 11 -26.35 6.36 -5.87
CA LYS A 11 -27.32 5.29 -6.20
C LYS A 11 -26.90 3.95 -5.62
N LEU A 12 -25.62 3.58 -5.71
CA LEU A 12 -25.15 2.32 -5.12
C LEU A 12 -25.20 2.34 -3.59
N ALA A 13 -24.75 3.45 -2.98
CA ALA A 13 -24.73 3.62 -1.53
C ALA A 13 -26.13 3.60 -0.90
N GLU A 14 -27.15 4.09 -1.62
CA GLU A 14 -28.54 4.13 -1.15
C GLU A 14 -29.32 2.85 -1.46
N LEU A 15 -29.22 2.30 -2.67
CA LEU A 15 -30.02 1.14 -3.08
C LEU A 15 -29.48 -0.18 -2.53
N LYS A 16 -28.17 -0.27 -2.33
CA LYS A 16 -27.48 -1.50 -1.89
C LYS A 16 -26.40 -1.16 -0.86
N PRO A 17 -26.76 -0.57 0.31
CA PRO A 17 -25.80 -0.27 1.35
C PRO A 17 -25.13 -1.57 1.82
N ARG A 18 -23.82 -1.48 2.08
CA ARG A 18 -23.01 -2.59 2.57
C ARG A 18 -22.27 -2.17 3.82
N ALA A 19 -22.17 -3.09 4.78
CA ALA A 19 -21.27 -2.91 5.90
C ALA A 19 -19.83 -3.13 5.41
N LEU A 20 -18.92 -2.25 5.84
CA LEU A 20 -17.50 -2.49 5.69
C LEU A 20 -17.05 -3.44 6.81
N THR A 21 -16.75 -4.69 6.47
CA THR A 21 -16.21 -5.67 7.42
C THR A 21 -14.78 -5.31 7.84
N ASP A 22 -14.20 -6.04 8.79
CA ASP A 22 -12.77 -5.91 9.11
C ASP A 22 -11.88 -5.92 7.84
N PHE A 23 -10.93 -4.99 7.77
CA PHE A 23 -10.15 -4.75 6.56
C PHE A 23 -9.28 -5.94 6.16
N ALA A 24 -8.60 -6.55 7.14
CA ALA A 24 -7.74 -7.71 6.87
C ALA A 24 -8.57 -8.88 6.36
N THR A 25 -9.78 -9.06 6.89
CA THR A 25 -10.71 -10.12 6.51
C THR A 25 -11.07 -10.09 5.03
N VAL A 26 -11.20 -8.91 4.42
CA VAL A 26 -11.48 -8.78 2.97
C VAL A 26 -10.44 -9.54 2.15
N PHE A 27 -9.16 -9.35 2.46
CA PHE A 27 -8.06 -9.95 1.70
C PHE A 27 -7.70 -11.36 2.19
N MET A 28 -7.86 -11.66 3.49
CA MET A 28 -7.78 -13.05 3.98
C MET A 28 -8.78 -13.95 3.26
N ASN A 29 -10.00 -13.47 3.01
CA ASN A 29 -11.00 -14.21 2.25
C ASN A 29 -10.56 -14.46 0.81
N GLN A 30 -9.95 -13.47 0.14
CA GLN A 30 -9.37 -13.65 -1.19
C GLN A 30 -8.31 -14.75 -1.21
N ASN A 31 -7.38 -14.74 -0.24
CA ASN A 31 -6.34 -15.75 -0.12
C ASN A 31 -6.90 -17.15 0.18
N LYS A 32 -8.01 -17.22 0.92
CA LYS A 32 -8.68 -18.46 1.32
C LYS A 32 -9.78 -18.93 0.35
N TYR A 33 -9.95 -18.24 -0.79
CA TYR A 33 -11.01 -18.47 -1.77
C TYR A 33 -12.44 -18.36 -1.21
N VAL A 34 -12.62 -17.61 -0.12
CA VAL A 34 -13.93 -17.38 0.51
C VAL A 34 -14.58 -16.17 -0.15
N LYS A 35 -15.84 -16.33 -0.58
CA LYS A 35 -16.61 -15.29 -1.30
C LYS A 35 -17.89 -14.94 -0.56
N PRO A 36 -17.82 -14.12 0.50
CA PRO A 36 -19.01 -13.75 1.24
C PRO A 36 -19.94 -12.89 0.39
N ALA A 37 -21.23 -13.20 0.43
CA ALA A 37 -22.28 -12.38 -0.17
C ALA A 37 -22.32 -11.00 0.51
N ASN A 38 -22.71 -9.97 -0.26
CA ASN A 38 -22.84 -8.59 0.23
C ASN A 38 -21.57 -8.02 0.90
N SER A 39 -20.40 -8.54 0.53
CA SER A 39 -19.11 -8.06 1.06
C SER A 39 -18.64 -6.76 0.39
N ASP A 40 -17.51 -6.25 0.87
CA ASP A 40 -16.84 -5.07 0.30
C ASP A 40 -16.45 -5.28 -1.17
N ILE A 41 -16.15 -6.51 -1.61
CA ILE A 41 -15.85 -6.78 -3.01
C ILE A 41 -17.14 -6.71 -3.86
N LEU A 42 -17.15 -5.81 -4.83
CA LEU A 42 -18.27 -5.62 -5.76
C LEU A 42 -18.01 -6.31 -7.10
N TYR A 43 -16.76 -6.26 -7.57
CA TYR A 43 -16.32 -6.92 -8.79
C TYR A 43 -14.86 -7.33 -8.67
N GLU A 44 -14.56 -8.53 -9.16
CA GLU A 44 -13.23 -9.12 -9.16
C GLU A 44 -13.01 -9.97 -10.42
N VAL A 45 -11.78 -10.02 -10.91
CA VAL A 45 -11.39 -11.01 -11.92
C VAL A 45 -11.23 -12.35 -11.24
N ALA A 46 -12.03 -13.32 -11.68
CA ALA A 46 -11.96 -14.68 -11.17
C ALA A 46 -10.90 -15.50 -11.89
N PHE A 47 -10.09 -16.23 -11.12
CA PHE A 47 -9.14 -17.19 -11.67
C PHE A 47 -9.57 -18.62 -11.33
N ALA A 48 -9.57 -19.48 -12.35
CA ALA A 48 -9.79 -20.92 -12.17
C ALA A 48 -8.60 -21.55 -11.43
N PRO A 49 -8.78 -22.73 -10.80
CA PRO A 49 -7.69 -23.48 -10.17
C PRO A 49 -6.46 -23.62 -11.09
N GLY A 50 -5.30 -23.21 -10.61
CA GLY A 50 -4.03 -23.25 -11.36
C GLY A 50 -3.80 -22.06 -12.30
N PHE A 51 -4.70 -21.08 -12.34
CA PHE A 51 -4.56 -19.85 -13.11
C PHE A 51 -4.41 -18.63 -12.19
N GLY A 52 -4.00 -17.50 -12.77
CA GLY A 52 -3.82 -16.25 -12.05
C GLY A 52 -2.47 -16.15 -11.33
N ASP A 53 -1.84 -14.98 -11.49
CA ASP A 53 -0.49 -14.70 -10.98
C ASP A 53 -0.51 -13.82 -9.71
N VAL A 54 -1.70 -13.52 -9.19
CA VAL A 54 -1.91 -12.74 -7.96
C VAL A 54 -1.26 -13.46 -6.77
N GLY A 55 -0.53 -12.78 -5.89
CA GLY A 55 0.24 -13.46 -4.83
C GLY A 55 1.58 -14.07 -5.29
N TRP A 56 1.81 -14.27 -6.59
CA TRP A 56 3.17 -14.49 -7.14
C TRP A 56 3.84 -13.16 -7.53
N VAL A 57 3.09 -12.28 -8.19
CA VAL A 57 3.56 -10.97 -8.69
C VAL A 57 3.46 -9.87 -7.64
N VAL A 58 2.34 -9.82 -6.91
CA VAL A 58 2.06 -8.84 -5.87
C VAL A 58 1.58 -9.62 -4.67
N GLY A 59 2.34 -9.57 -3.58
CA GLY A 59 2.06 -10.36 -2.40
C GLY A 59 3.23 -10.42 -1.44
N VAL A 60 3.16 -11.33 -0.48
CA VAL A 60 4.25 -11.58 0.46
C VAL A 60 5.29 -12.49 -0.16
N GLY A 61 6.58 -12.12 -0.03
CA GLY A 61 7.67 -12.91 -0.58
C GLY A 61 7.78 -14.30 0.06
N VAL A 62 7.92 -15.31 -0.79
CA VAL A 62 8.32 -16.68 -0.45
C VAL A 62 9.55 -17.02 -1.29
N THR A 63 10.73 -16.87 -0.69
CA THR A 63 12.03 -16.98 -1.36
C THR A 63 12.56 -18.42 -1.30
N ASN A 64 13.33 -18.79 -2.33
CA ASN A 64 13.97 -20.12 -2.44
C ASN A 64 12.98 -21.31 -2.34
N GLY A 65 11.71 -21.13 -2.73
CA GLY A 65 10.62 -22.06 -2.44
C GLY A 65 10.29 -23.13 -3.47
N ALA A 66 11.03 -23.23 -4.58
CA ALA A 66 10.78 -24.31 -5.54
C ALA A 66 11.40 -25.62 -5.02
N GLY A 67 10.57 -26.58 -4.61
CA GLY A 67 11.03 -27.92 -4.18
C GLY A 67 11.15 -28.15 -2.67
N PHE A 68 11.12 -27.09 -1.83
CA PHE A 68 11.45 -27.21 -0.39
C PHE A 68 10.24 -27.25 0.54
N HIS A 69 9.10 -26.68 0.12
CA HIS A 69 7.85 -26.71 0.87
C HIS A 69 6.66 -26.69 -0.08
N SER A 70 5.48 -27.04 0.40
CA SER A 70 4.30 -27.32 -0.45
C SER A 70 3.58 -26.09 -0.99
N PHE A 71 3.98 -24.88 -0.61
CA PHE A 71 3.32 -23.64 -1.04
C PHE A 71 3.96 -23.00 -2.26
N GLY A 72 5.12 -23.47 -2.74
CA GLY A 72 5.78 -22.92 -3.92
C GLY A 72 6.46 -21.55 -3.70
N SER A 73 6.83 -20.83 -4.75
CA SER A 73 7.72 -19.64 -4.66
C SER A 73 7.13 -18.38 -5.29
N THR A 74 7.61 -17.21 -4.85
CA THR A 74 7.26 -15.91 -5.44
C THR A 74 8.46 -15.25 -6.11
N THR A 75 8.21 -14.36 -7.07
CA THR A 75 9.24 -13.40 -7.53
C THR A 75 9.06 -12.02 -6.92
N ILE A 76 7.81 -11.59 -6.69
CA ILE A 76 7.42 -10.23 -6.29
C ILE A 76 7.98 -9.17 -7.25
N GLN A 77 7.10 -8.52 -8.01
CA GLN A 77 7.47 -7.47 -8.97
C GLN A 77 7.03 -6.07 -8.53
N PHE A 78 6.42 -5.97 -7.35
CA PHE A 78 5.90 -4.72 -6.80
C PHE A 78 6.18 -4.62 -5.31
N GLY A 79 6.70 -3.47 -4.89
CA GLY A 79 6.96 -3.13 -3.49
C GLY A 79 6.29 -1.83 -3.09
N LEU A 80 6.19 -1.61 -1.79
CA LEU A 80 5.69 -0.38 -1.17
C LEU A 80 6.87 0.46 -0.67
N THR A 81 6.74 1.78 -0.71
CA THR A 81 7.81 2.66 -0.25
C THR A 81 7.86 2.72 1.28
N PRO A 82 9.04 2.93 1.89
CA PRO A 82 9.13 3.15 3.34
C PRO A 82 8.35 4.39 3.79
N SER A 83 8.25 5.42 2.94
CA SER A 83 7.41 6.59 3.21
C SER A 83 5.93 6.25 3.30
N TYR A 84 5.44 5.31 2.49
CA TYR A 84 4.05 4.86 2.56
C TYR A 84 3.80 4.04 3.83
N TYR A 85 4.70 3.10 4.17
CA TYR A 85 4.62 2.32 5.42
C TYR A 85 4.53 3.23 6.66
N HIS A 86 5.38 4.26 6.73
CA HIS A 86 5.40 5.20 7.85
C HIS A 86 4.40 6.35 7.74
N SER A 87 3.55 6.38 6.69
CA SER A 87 2.48 7.37 6.57
C SER A 87 1.22 7.01 7.38
N PHE A 88 1.11 5.75 7.80
CA PHE A 88 -0.01 5.28 8.60
C PHE A 88 0.16 5.68 10.06
N ASP A 89 -0.97 5.91 10.73
CA ASP A 89 -1.01 5.88 12.18
C ASP A 89 -0.68 4.46 12.68
N THR A 90 0.06 4.34 13.77
CA THR A 90 0.49 3.03 14.29
C THR A 90 -0.66 2.17 14.81
N THR A 91 -1.82 2.78 15.07
CA THR A 91 -3.07 2.11 15.45
C THR A 91 -3.99 1.83 14.27
N ASP A 92 -3.62 2.24 13.05
CA ASP A 92 -4.37 1.94 11.83
C ASP A 92 -4.21 0.45 11.47
N THR A 93 -5.30 -0.30 11.57
CA THR A 93 -5.31 -1.76 11.34
C THR A 93 -4.98 -2.12 9.89
N ARG A 94 -5.11 -1.18 8.95
CA ARG A 94 -4.78 -1.39 7.53
C ARG A 94 -3.29 -1.48 7.30
N LEU A 95 -2.45 -0.91 8.17
CA LEU A 95 -1.00 -0.94 8.01
C LEU A 95 -0.47 -2.37 7.93
N ALA A 96 -0.81 -3.20 8.93
CA ALA A 96 -0.34 -4.58 8.97
C ALA A 96 -0.98 -5.46 7.89
N ALA A 97 -2.21 -5.14 7.47
CA ALA A 97 -2.90 -5.86 6.39
C ALA A 97 -2.43 -5.46 4.98
N THR A 98 -1.86 -4.26 4.82
CA THR A 98 -1.38 -3.74 3.53
C THR A 98 0.11 -3.95 3.33
N CYS A 99 0.91 -3.68 4.36
CA CYS A 99 2.37 -3.68 4.27
C CYS A 99 2.98 -4.87 5.01
N SER A 100 3.67 -5.74 4.28
CA SER A 100 4.50 -6.80 4.86
C SER A 100 5.95 -6.34 4.93
N ILE A 101 6.49 -6.37 6.15
CA ILE A 101 7.93 -6.24 6.42
C ILE A 101 8.57 -7.61 6.71
N ILE A 102 7.86 -8.69 6.37
CA ILE A 102 8.36 -10.05 6.43
C ILE A 102 8.23 -10.75 5.07
N SER A 103 9.08 -11.73 4.84
CA SER A 103 8.97 -12.75 3.80
C SER A 103 9.10 -14.14 4.45
N TYR A 104 8.97 -15.20 3.66
CA TYR A 104 9.13 -16.59 4.10
C TYR A 104 10.29 -17.23 3.35
N ASN A 105 11.14 -17.99 4.05
CA ASN A 105 12.19 -18.79 3.41
C ASN A 105 11.69 -20.20 3.02
N ASP A 106 12.62 -21.02 2.54
CA ASP A 106 12.46 -22.43 2.17
C ASP A 106 11.82 -23.32 3.27
N THR A 107 11.99 -22.99 4.55
CA THR A 107 11.39 -23.70 5.68
C THR A 107 10.10 -23.04 6.21
N LEU A 108 9.55 -22.07 5.48
CA LEU A 108 8.44 -21.20 5.88
C LEU A 108 8.72 -20.38 7.14
N ALA A 109 9.98 -20.15 7.46
CA ALA A 109 10.37 -19.27 8.55
C ALA A 109 10.27 -17.81 8.11
N GLN A 110 9.71 -16.95 8.95
CA GLN A 110 9.57 -15.52 8.63
C GLN A 110 10.94 -14.83 8.65
N ILE A 111 11.26 -14.06 7.61
CA ILE A 111 12.48 -13.28 7.50
C ILE A 111 12.08 -11.80 7.53
N VAL A 112 12.73 -11.00 8.39
CA VAL A 112 12.49 -9.55 8.40
C VAL A 112 13.11 -8.95 7.13
N SER A 113 12.29 -8.23 6.38
CA SER A 113 12.68 -7.56 5.14
C SER A 113 13.45 -6.27 5.44
N ALA A 114 14.13 -5.71 4.44
CA ALA A 114 14.69 -4.37 4.49
C ALA A 114 13.58 -3.31 4.24
N PRO A 115 13.76 -2.02 4.61
CA PRO A 115 12.75 -0.98 4.34
C PRO A 115 12.54 -0.71 2.85
N THR A 116 13.43 -1.22 2.00
CA THR A 116 13.39 -1.13 0.54
C THR A 116 12.76 -2.37 -0.11
N SER A 117 12.32 -3.34 0.70
CA SER A 117 11.71 -4.60 0.28
C SER A 117 10.34 -4.82 0.96
N ILE A 118 9.64 -3.74 1.30
CA ILE A 118 8.29 -3.83 1.86
C ILE A 118 7.36 -4.32 0.75
N THR A 119 6.62 -5.39 1.01
CA THR A 119 5.74 -6.03 0.03
C THR A 119 4.27 -5.87 0.41
N VAL A 120 3.36 -6.21 -0.50
CA VAL A 120 1.92 -6.06 -0.25
C VAL A 120 1.40 -7.28 0.51
N ASN A 121 0.90 -7.10 1.73
CA ASN A 121 0.41 -8.20 2.57
C ASN A 121 -1.02 -8.67 2.24
N LYS A 122 -1.72 -7.95 1.35
CA LYS A 122 -3.09 -8.28 0.94
C LYS A 122 -3.18 -9.65 0.26
N TRP A 123 -2.19 -10.00 -0.56
CA TRP A 123 -2.16 -11.29 -1.26
C TRP A 123 -1.02 -12.15 -0.73
N ASN A 124 -1.36 -13.20 0.00
CA ASN A 124 -0.39 -14.07 0.63
C ASN A 124 -0.69 -15.53 0.30
N ARG A 125 0.12 -16.10 -0.59
CA ARG A 125 -0.04 -17.47 -1.09
C ARG A 125 0.05 -18.55 0.00
N ILE A 126 0.69 -18.26 1.15
CA ILE A 126 0.77 -19.26 2.23
C ILE A 126 -0.58 -19.45 2.92
N LEU A 127 -1.52 -18.52 2.73
CA LEU A 127 -2.86 -18.56 3.31
C LEU A 127 -3.84 -19.33 2.42
N THR A 128 -3.40 -19.86 1.28
CA THR A 128 -4.26 -20.71 0.45
C THR A 128 -4.64 -21.98 1.22
N PRO A 129 -5.90 -22.44 1.13
CA PRO A 129 -6.38 -23.55 1.94
C PRO A 129 -5.73 -24.88 1.53
N THR A 130 -5.37 -24.99 0.25
CA THR A 130 -4.65 -26.14 -0.29
C THR A 130 -3.26 -25.67 -0.72
N PRO A 131 -2.19 -26.40 -0.35
CA PRO A 131 -0.85 -26.11 -0.85
C PRO A 131 -0.80 -26.22 -2.38
N LEU A 132 -0.15 -25.24 -3.03
CA LEU A 132 -0.10 -25.12 -4.49
C LEU A 132 0.87 -26.10 -5.16
N GLY A 133 1.65 -26.83 -4.37
CA GLY A 133 2.69 -27.74 -4.81
C GLY A 133 4.08 -27.08 -4.76
N PRO A 134 5.14 -27.86 -4.46
CA PRO A 134 6.48 -27.33 -4.27
C PRO A 134 7.09 -26.72 -5.54
N SER A 135 6.66 -27.15 -6.73
CA SER A 135 7.13 -26.59 -8.01
C SER A 135 6.26 -25.42 -8.50
N SER A 136 5.19 -25.05 -7.77
CA SER A 136 4.34 -23.93 -8.17
C SER A 136 5.07 -22.61 -8.01
N ALA A 137 5.18 -21.85 -9.09
CA ALA A 137 5.49 -20.42 -9.03
C ALA A 137 4.21 -19.60 -9.20
N LYS A 138 3.48 -19.84 -10.29
CA LYS A 138 2.28 -19.13 -10.71
C LYS A 138 1.01 -19.93 -10.43
N GLY A 139 -0.15 -19.38 -10.79
CA GLY A 139 -1.42 -20.13 -10.74
C GLY A 139 -2.02 -20.22 -9.34
N THR A 140 -1.94 -19.14 -8.55
CA THR A 140 -2.39 -19.15 -7.16
C THR A 140 -3.91 -19.21 -7.01
N SER A 141 -4.66 -18.97 -8.08
CA SER A 141 -6.14 -18.92 -8.09
C SER A 141 -6.73 -17.83 -7.18
N ILE A 142 -5.90 -16.92 -6.67
CA ILE A 142 -6.34 -15.78 -5.86
C ILE A 142 -6.95 -14.74 -6.80
N ASN A 143 -8.20 -14.35 -6.54
CA ASN A 143 -8.92 -13.37 -7.34
C ASN A 143 -8.34 -11.96 -7.22
N TRP A 144 -8.60 -11.14 -8.24
CA TRP A 144 -8.16 -9.74 -8.26
C TRP A 144 -9.35 -8.79 -8.14
N PRO A 145 -9.59 -8.18 -6.96
CA PRO A 145 -10.58 -7.13 -6.81
C PRO A 145 -10.31 -5.95 -7.74
N LEU A 146 -11.32 -5.58 -8.53
CA LEU A 146 -11.28 -4.38 -9.37
C LEU A 146 -12.16 -3.26 -8.83
N MET A 147 -13.21 -3.59 -8.07
CA MET A 147 -14.10 -2.60 -7.47
C MET A 147 -14.51 -3.06 -6.07
N ARG A 148 -14.33 -2.16 -5.09
CA ARG A 148 -14.75 -2.35 -3.71
C ARG A 148 -15.75 -1.29 -3.28
N TYR A 149 -16.58 -1.60 -2.29
CA TYR A 149 -17.56 -0.66 -1.77
C TYR A 149 -16.90 0.53 -1.05
N ALA A 150 -15.77 0.31 -0.38
CA ALA A 150 -14.96 1.39 0.17
C ALA A 150 -14.52 2.42 -0.91
N ASP A 151 -14.18 1.96 -2.12
CA ASP A 151 -13.83 2.85 -3.23
C ASP A 151 -15.04 3.70 -3.66
N VAL A 152 -16.23 3.09 -3.73
CA VAL A 152 -17.48 3.80 -4.04
C VAL A 152 -17.81 4.87 -3.00
N LEU A 153 -17.63 4.59 -1.71
CA LEU A 153 -17.81 5.57 -0.64
C LEU A 153 -16.83 6.74 -0.78
N LEU A 154 -15.56 6.48 -1.12
CA LEU A 154 -14.58 7.55 -1.32
C LEU A 154 -14.85 8.36 -2.60
N ILE A 155 -15.36 7.74 -3.67
CA ILE A 155 -15.84 8.45 -4.86
C ILE A 155 -17.05 9.32 -4.52
N LEU A 156 -17.97 8.82 -3.68
CA LEU A 156 -19.11 9.60 -3.20
C LEU A 156 -18.61 10.82 -2.41
N ALA A 157 -17.72 10.62 -1.44
CA ALA A 157 -17.14 11.69 -0.63
C ALA A 157 -16.46 12.77 -1.50
N GLU A 158 -15.66 12.34 -2.47
CA GLU A 158 -15.02 13.25 -3.42
C GLU A 158 -16.03 14.02 -4.25
N SER A 159 -16.99 13.33 -4.86
CA SER A 159 -17.96 13.97 -5.74
C SER A 159 -18.88 14.96 -5.02
N GLU A 160 -19.29 14.66 -3.78
CA GLU A 160 -20.05 15.57 -2.93
C GLU A 160 -19.21 16.81 -2.59
N ASN A 161 -17.95 16.61 -2.18
CA ASN A 161 -17.02 17.70 -1.87
C ASN A 161 -16.79 18.64 -3.06
N GLU A 162 -16.62 18.09 -4.26
CA GLU A 162 -16.37 18.87 -5.47
C GLU A 162 -17.60 19.66 -5.94
N ILE A 163 -18.81 19.16 -5.66
CA ILE A 163 -20.07 19.81 -6.08
C ILE A 163 -20.50 20.88 -5.08
N ALA A 164 -20.42 20.59 -3.78
CA ALA A 164 -21.07 21.37 -2.73
C ALA A 164 -20.19 21.63 -1.49
N GLY A 165 -18.92 21.21 -1.51
CA GLY A 165 -18.07 21.19 -0.33
C GLY A 165 -18.37 20.00 0.60
N PRO A 166 -17.69 19.92 1.77
CA PRO A 166 -17.73 18.76 2.65
C PRO A 166 -19.05 18.68 3.42
N ASN A 167 -20.15 18.41 2.71
CA ASN A 167 -21.48 18.25 3.29
C ASN A 167 -21.59 16.97 4.14
N ALA A 168 -22.73 16.77 4.80
CA ALA A 168 -22.95 15.63 5.68
C ALA A 168 -22.75 14.27 4.98
N VAL A 169 -23.13 14.15 3.71
CA VAL A 169 -22.96 12.92 2.91
C VAL A 169 -21.47 12.66 2.66
N ALA A 170 -20.71 13.70 2.30
CA ALA A 170 -19.27 13.59 2.09
C ALA A 170 -18.54 13.14 3.36
N GLN A 171 -18.86 13.79 4.48
CA GLN A 171 -18.30 13.49 5.78
C GLN A 171 -18.65 12.08 6.25
N ASP A 172 -19.90 11.63 6.08
CA ASP A 172 -20.32 10.28 6.46
C ASP A 172 -19.65 9.19 5.63
N ALA A 173 -19.49 9.41 4.33
CA ALA A 173 -18.81 8.46 3.46
C ALA A 173 -17.32 8.31 3.83
N LEU A 174 -16.62 9.42 4.10
CA LEU A 174 -15.24 9.38 4.59
C LEU A 174 -15.15 8.73 5.98
N ARG A 175 -16.07 9.08 6.89
CA ARG A 175 -16.16 8.53 8.24
C ARG A 175 -16.29 7.02 8.22
N LYS A 176 -17.20 6.46 7.42
CA LYS A 176 -17.41 4.99 7.32
C LYS A 176 -16.15 4.24 6.95
N VAL A 177 -15.40 4.74 5.96
CA VAL A 177 -14.14 4.11 5.54
C VAL A 177 -13.09 4.21 6.64
N ARG A 178 -12.97 5.38 7.26
CA ARG A 178 -11.99 5.62 8.32
C ARG A 178 -12.30 4.87 9.61
N GLN A 179 -13.57 4.68 9.97
CA GLN A 179 -13.98 3.85 11.12
C GLN A 179 -13.46 2.43 11.01
N ARG A 180 -13.41 1.85 9.81
CA ARG A 180 -12.88 0.51 9.59
C ARG A 180 -11.37 0.41 9.84
N ALA A 181 -10.65 1.53 9.78
CA ALA A 181 -9.21 1.59 10.02
C ALA A 181 -8.85 1.51 11.52
N PHE A 182 -9.80 1.77 12.42
CA PHE A 182 -9.53 1.87 13.86
C PHE A 182 -10.54 1.07 14.69
N PRO A 183 -10.15 0.49 15.83
CA PRO A 183 -11.08 -0.03 16.81
C PRO A 183 -12.09 1.03 17.26
N ALA A 184 -13.33 0.62 17.55
CA ALA A 184 -14.42 1.52 17.93
C ALA A 184 -14.08 2.45 19.12
N ALA A 185 -13.29 1.94 20.08
CA ALA A 185 -12.82 2.72 21.22
C ALA A 185 -11.96 3.94 20.84
N LEU A 186 -11.33 3.93 19.66
CA LEU A 186 -10.51 5.03 19.15
C LEU A 186 -11.27 5.96 18.20
N TRP A 187 -12.52 5.66 17.83
CA TRP A 187 -13.27 6.49 16.88
C TRP A 187 -13.41 7.96 17.30
N PRO A 188 -13.65 8.30 18.59
CA PRO A 188 -13.71 9.70 18.99
C PRO A 188 -12.45 10.49 18.60
N GLN A 189 -11.25 9.93 18.84
CA GLN A 189 -9.98 10.63 18.61
C GLN A 189 -9.44 10.47 17.19
N LYS A 190 -9.56 9.27 16.60
CA LYS A 190 -8.95 8.93 15.30
C LYS A 190 -9.87 9.17 14.11
N VAL A 191 -11.18 9.18 14.34
CA VAL A 191 -12.20 9.38 13.29
C VAL A 191 -12.87 10.72 13.46
N GLU A 192 -13.62 10.96 14.54
CA GLU A 192 -14.48 12.15 14.63
C GLU A 192 -13.68 13.45 14.73
N THR A 193 -12.61 13.48 15.52
CA THR A 193 -11.67 14.63 15.53
C THR A 193 -11.05 14.85 14.15
N TYR A 194 -10.68 13.79 13.42
CA TYR A 194 -10.10 13.91 12.08
C TYR A 194 -11.11 14.46 11.07
N ILE A 195 -12.33 13.90 11.02
CA ILE A 195 -13.39 14.39 10.12
C ILE A 195 -13.66 15.88 10.41
N SER A 196 -13.73 16.26 11.68
CA SER A 196 -13.97 17.65 12.09
C SER A 196 -12.83 18.58 11.64
N SER A 197 -11.57 18.15 11.76
CA SER A 197 -10.40 18.97 11.41
C SER A 197 -10.23 19.18 9.90
N VAL A 198 -10.72 18.25 9.07
CA VAL A 198 -10.60 18.33 7.61
C VAL A 198 -11.85 18.89 6.92
N SER A 199 -12.96 19.06 7.63
CA SER A 199 -14.24 19.54 7.06
C SER A 199 -14.38 21.06 7.00
N GLY A 200 -13.33 21.81 7.34
CA GLY A 200 -13.35 23.29 7.34
C GLY A 200 -13.36 23.93 5.94
N GLY A 201 -13.12 23.17 4.88
CA GLY A 201 -13.14 23.68 3.51
C GLY A 201 -12.90 22.59 2.48
N ARG A 202 -13.27 22.88 1.23
CA ARG A 202 -13.22 21.93 0.11
C ARG A 202 -11.82 21.33 -0.07
N ASP A 203 -10.79 22.17 -0.09
CA ASP A 203 -9.43 21.74 -0.43
C ASP A 203 -8.81 20.87 0.68
N ALA A 204 -9.02 21.22 1.96
CA ALA A 204 -8.59 20.41 3.10
C ALA A 204 -9.29 19.04 3.13
N PHE A 205 -10.59 19.01 2.82
CA PHE A 205 -11.35 17.76 2.75
C PHE A 205 -10.93 16.91 1.54
N PHE A 206 -10.62 17.55 0.41
CA PHE A 206 -10.08 16.87 -0.77
C PHE A 206 -8.73 16.22 -0.45
N ASP A 207 -7.80 16.93 0.21
CA ASP A 207 -6.53 16.36 0.64
C ASP A 207 -6.71 15.18 1.61
N ALA A 208 -7.73 15.24 2.48
CA ALA A 208 -8.10 14.12 3.34
C ALA A 208 -8.57 12.90 2.53
N ILE A 209 -9.40 13.09 1.50
CA ILE A 209 -9.82 12.02 0.58
C ILE A 209 -8.62 11.45 -0.19
N VAL A 210 -7.72 12.32 -0.66
CA VAL A 210 -6.48 11.90 -1.35
C VAL A 210 -5.65 10.99 -0.44
N ASN A 211 -5.53 11.31 0.86
CA ASN A 211 -4.80 10.47 1.80
C ASN A 211 -5.56 9.19 2.17
N GLU A 212 -6.85 9.28 2.43
CA GLU A 212 -7.68 8.11 2.78
C GLU A 212 -7.69 7.09 1.64
N ARG A 213 -7.79 7.52 0.38
CA ARG A 213 -7.66 6.64 -0.80
C ARG A 213 -6.30 5.97 -0.87
N ALA A 214 -5.23 6.64 -0.44
CA ALA A 214 -3.89 6.04 -0.39
C ALA A 214 -3.81 4.93 0.65
N TRP A 215 -4.31 5.16 1.87
CA TRP A 215 -4.30 4.17 2.96
C TRP A 215 -5.27 3.02 2.69
N GLU A 216 -6.43 3.32 2.12
CA GLU A 216 -7.49 2.36 1.83
C GLU A 216 -7.11 1.38 0.71
N LEU A 217 -6.67 1.93 -0.43
CA LEU A 217 -6.53 1.22 -1.70
C LEU A 217 -5.05 0.86 -1.98
N GLY A 218 -4.21 0.89 -0.95
CA GLY A 218 -2.78 0.58 -1.03
C GLY A 218 -2.50 -0.78 -1.65
N GLY A 219 -1.64 -0.83 -2.66
CA GLY A 219 -1.30 -2.08 -3.35
C GLY A 219 -2.35 -2.59 -4.32
N GLU A 220 -3.51 -1.95 -4.47
CA GLU A 220 -4.61 -2.36 -5.39
C GLU A 220 -4.55 -1.65 -6.76
N PHE A 221 -3.40 -1.06 -7.10
CA PHE A 221 -3.11 -0.53 -8.44
C PHE A 221 -4.00 0.65 -8.91
N ILE A 222 -4.76 1.28 -8.01
CA ILE A 222 -5.58 2.46 -8.32
C ILE A 222 -4.83 3.79 -8.17
N ARG A 223 -3.84 3.87 -7.26
CA ARG A 223 -3.23 5.14 -6.82
C ARG A 223 -2.67 6.00 -7.96
N LYS A 224 -2.05 5.38 -8.97
CA LYS A 224 -1.54 6.11 -10.13
C LYS A 224 -2.68 6.84 -10.85
N PHE A 225 -3.77 6.16 -11.14
CA PHE A 225 -4.90 6.71 -11.90
C PHE A 225 -5.56 7.87 -11.16
N ASP A 226 -5.72 7.72 -9.84
CA ASP A 226 -6.17 8.79 -8.94
C ASP A 226 -5.29 10.04 -9.02
N LEU A 227 -3.98 9.86 -8.87
CA LEU A 227 -3.05 10.98 -8.92
C LEU A 227 -3.00 11.64 -10.30
N VAL A 228 -3.15 10.87 -11.38
CA VAL A 228 -3.17 11.42 -12.74
C VAL A 228 -4.42 12.26 -12.98
N ARG A 229 -5.61 11.76 -12.63
CA ARG A 229 -6.88 12.48 -12.85
C ARG A 229 -6.99 13.74 -11.98
N TRP A 230 -6.31 13.79 -10.83
CA TRP A 230 -6.20 14.98 -9.99
C TRP A 230 -5.05 15.92 -10.36
N ASN A 231 -4.25 15.57 -11.37
CA ASN A 231 -3.03 16.29 -11.73
C ASN A 231 -2.04 16.43 -10.54
N LEU A 232 -1.94 15.39 -9.72
CA LEU A 232 -1.06 15.30 -8.53
C LEU A 232 0.09 14.29 -8.69
N TYR A 233 0.15 13.56 -9.81
CA TYR A 233 1.12 12.47 -10.00
C TYR A 233 2.57 12.92 -9.83
N GLY A 234 3.02 13.93 -10.59
CA GLY A 234 4.39 14.45 -10.49
C GLY A 234 4.70 14.96 -9.08
N LYS A 235 3.79 15.74 -8.51
CA LYS A 235 3.92 16.32 -7.15
C LYS A 235 4.13 15.22 -6.10
N LYS A 236 3.32 14.16 -6.12
CA LYS A 236 3.44 13.05 -5.17
C LYS A 236 4.67 12.19 -5.39
N VAL A 237 5.15 12.04 -6.63
CA VAL A 237 6.43 11.38 -6.92
C VAL A 237 7.59 12.16 -6.30
N ALA A 238 7.64 13.48 -6.50
CA ALA A 238 8.67 14.34 -5.92
C ALA A 238 8.62 14.35 -4.38
N GLU A 239 7.42 14.43 -3.80
CA GLU A 239 7.18 14.35 -2.35
C GLU A 239 7.74 13.04 -1.77
N VAL A 240 7.41 11.89 -2.36
CA VAL A 240 7.92 10.58 -1.92
C VAL A 240 9.44 10.53 -1.98
N ARG A 241 10.07 11.02 -3.05
CA ARG A 241 11.53 11.08 -3.15
C ARG A 241 12.15 11.89 -2.02
N ASN A 242 11.63 13.09 -1.77
CA ASN A 242 12.16 13.98 -0.73
C ASN A 242 11.96 13.38 0.66
N THR A 243 10.78 12.82 0.94
CA THR A 243 10.49 12.16 2.21
C THR A 243 11.42 10.97 2.47
N VAL A 244 11.66 10.09 1.49
CA VAL A 244 12.54 8.93 1.68
C VAL A 244 13.99 9.36 1.93
N ASN A 245 14.46 10.42 1.26
CA ASN A 245 15.78 10.99 1.53
C ASN A 245 15.86 11.57 2.94
N GLN A 246 14.87 12.37 3.34
CA GLN A 246 14.82 13.00 4.67
C GLN A 246 14.73 11.95 5.79
N MET A 247 13.93 10.90 5.61
CA MET A 247 13.86 9.78 6.56
C MET A 247 15.24 9.14 6.79
N GLY A 248 16.02 8.95 5.74
CA GLY A 248 17.39 8.45 5.85
C GLY A 248 18.32 9.40 6.59
N GLN A 249 18.28 10.69 6.21
CA GLN A 249 19.09 11.73 6.83
C GLN A 249 18.80 11.86 8.33
N ASP A 250 17.53 11.97 8.70
CA ASP A 250 17.07 12.10 10.08
C ASP A 250 17.40 10.85 10.90
N ALA A 251 17.26 9.66 10.31
CA ALA A 251 17.63 8.41 10.97
C ALA A 251 19.15 8.34 11.23
N VAL A 252 19.97 8.89 10.32
CA VAL A 252 21.42 8.96 10.48
C VAL A 252 21.83 9.97 11.55
N GLY A 253 21.31 11.21 11.43
CA GLY A 253 21.65 12.34 12.28
C GLY A 253 20.98 12.34 13.65
N GLY A 254 19.87 11.61 13.81
CA GLY A 254 19.11 11.52 15.06
C GLY A 254 18.28 12.75 15.39
N VAL A 255 18.05 13.64 14.42
CA VAL A 255 17.29 14.90 14.56
C VAL A 255 16.41 15.09 13.33
N GLY A 256 15.35 15.90 13.45
CA GLY A 256 14.42 16.18 12.34
C GLY A 256 13.06 15.49 12.50
N THR A 257 12.20 15.69 11.50
CA THR A 257 10.79 15.26 11.51
C THR A 257 10.65 13.75 11.68
N TYR A 258 11.57 12.97 11.12
CA TYR A 258 11.50 11.51 11.08
C TYR A 258 12.46 10.82 12.06
N ALA A 259 13.14 11.57 12.94
CA ALA A 259 14.16 11.04 13.85
C ALA A 259 13.63 10.00 14.86
N ASN A 260 12.32 10.04 15.14
CA ASN A 260 11.63 9.09 16.03
C ASN A 260 11.18 7.81 15.33
N LEU A 261 11.29 7.73 14.00
CA LEU A 261 11.05 6.49 13.26
C LEU A 261 12.22 5.51 13.45
N PRO A 262 12.01 4.19 13.25
CA PRO A 262 13.05 3.19 13.50
C PRO A 262 14.27 3.42 12.61
N ASP A 263 15.42 3.66 13.23
CA ASP A 263 16.72 3.68 12.56
C ASP A 263 17.27 2.24 12.37
N TYR A 264 16.98 1.39 13.35
CA TYR A 264 17.08 -0.07 13.31
C TYR A 264 15.74 -0.71 13.69
N ILE A 265 15.47 -1.89 13.15
CA ILE A 265 14.42 -2.79 13.64
C ILE A 265 15.09 -3.96 14.35
N TYR A 266 14.66 -4.22 15.57
CA TYR A 266 15.03 -5.39 16.36
C TYR A 266 13.88 -6.38 16.41
N ALA A 267 14.18 -7.66 16.26
CA ALA A 267 13.19 -8.71 16.25
C ALA A 267 13.75 -10.02 16.81
N LYS A 268 12.85 -10.94 17.18
CA LYS A 268 13.19 -12.30 17.57
C LYS A 268 12.37 -13.30 16.77
N ARG A 269 12.94 -14.47 16.54
CA ARG A 269 12.22 -15.61 15.98
C ARG A 269 11.54 -16.40 17.10
N ASN A 270 10.26 -16.69 16.92
CA ASN A 270 9.48 -17.53 17.82
C ASN A 270 9.64 -19.03 17.45
N PRO A 271 9.32 -19.97 18.37
CA PRO A 271 9.40 -21.41 18.08
C PRO A 271 8.57 -21.87 16.88
N ASP A 272 7.44 -21.21 16.61
CA ASP A 272 6.58 -21.44 15.43
C ASP A 272 7.13 -20.83 14.13
N LYS A 273 8.38 -20.34 14.17
CA LYS A 273 9.11 -19.67 13.08
C LYS A 273 8.58 -18.28 12.70
N SER A 274 7.55 -17.76 13.36
CA SER A 274 7.10 -16.38 13.21
C SER A 274 8.09 -15.39 13.85
N VAL A 275 7.94 -14.10 13.54
CA VAL A 275 8.80 -13.03 14.08
C VAL A 275 8.00 -12.11 14.99
N THR A 276 8.56 -11.84 16.18
CA THR A 276 8.10 -10.78 17.08
C THR A 276 9.04 -9.59 16.98
N PHE A 277 8.50 -8.41 16.70
CA PHE A 277 9.26 -7.16 16.62
C PHE A 277 9.33 -6.48 17.99
N LEU A 278 10.50 -5.98 18.37
CA LEU A 278 10.66 -5.12 19.55
C LEU A 278 10.17 -3.70 19.26
N ASN A 279 10.56 -3.15 18.11
CA ASN A 279 10.33 -1.74 17.78
C ASN A 279 9.90 -1.56 16.31
N ARG A 280 8.69 -2.04 16.00
CA ARG A 280 8.17 -2.04 14.63
C ARG A 280 7.88 -0.65 14.05
N TYR A 281 7.53 0.31 14.91
CA TYR A 281 6.96 1.60 14.49
C TYR A 281 7.74 2.82 14.96
N THR A 282 8.51 2.69 16.05
CA THR A 282 9.26 3.80 16.65
C THR A 282 10.71 3.39 16.91
N LYS A 283 11.59 4.38 17.02
CA LYS A 283 12.98 4.20 17.39
C LYS A 283 13.08 3.60 18.80
N HIS A 284 13.93 2.58 18.93
CA HIS A 284 14.29 2.02 20.24
C HIS A 284 15.43 2.83 20.86
N THR A 285 15.29 3.22 22.13
CA THR A 285 16.26 4.08 22.84
C THR A 285 16.94 3.38 24.01
N GLY A 286 16.50 2.18 24.40
CA GLY A 286 17.02 1.44 25.54
C GLY A 286 17.97 0.29 25.15
N THR A 287 18.35 -0.52 26.14
CA THR A 287 19.05 -1.79 25.92
C THR A 287 18.15 -2.74 25.14
N VAL A 288 18.70 -3.41 24.13
CA VAL A 288 17.99 -4.47 23.39
C VAL A 288 18.13 -5.77 24.16
N PRO A 289 17.03 -6.43 24.58
CA PRO A 289 17.11 -7.72 25.26
C PRO A 289 17.76 -8.78 24.35
N ALA A 290 18.53 -9.69 24.94
CA ALA A 290 19.37 -10.64 24.21
C ALA A 290 18.56 -11.58 23.28
N GLU A 291 17.30 -11.85 23.60
CA GLU A 291 16.42 -12.65 22.75
C GLU A 291 16.03 -11.97 21.44
N TYR A 292 16.10 -10.63 21.34
CA TYR A 292 15.88 -9.87 20.10
C TYR A 292 17.17 -9.77 19.28
N ASN A 293 17.64 -10.94 18.85
CA ASN A 293 18.93 -11.13 18.19
C ASN A 293 18.94 -10.78 16.67
N MET A 294 17.80 -10.43 16.08
CA MET A 294 17.73 -9.97 14.69
C MET A 294 17.80 -8.44 14.66
N LYS A 295 18.89 -7.88 14.10
CA LYS A 295 19.06 -6.44 13.91
C LYS A 295 19.08 -6.09 12.42
N ILE A 296 18.10 -5.29 12.00
CA ILE A 296 17.97 -4.82 10.62
C ILE A 296 18.26 -3.33 10.61
N THR A 297 19.24 -2.90 9.82
CA THR A 297 19.43 -1.48 9.51
C THR A 297 18.21 -1.00 8.71
N TRP A 298 17.34 -0.24 9.37
CA TRP A 298 16.07 0.21 8.80
C TRP A 298 16.30 1.55 8.09
N LEU A 299 15.71 2.66 8.54
CA LEU A 299 15.75 3.92 7.77
C LEU A 299 17.16 4.47 7.52
N ARG A 300 18.17 4.11 8.34
CA ARG A 300 19.56 4.50 8.08
C ARG A 300 20.08 4.02 6.72
N THR A 301 19.54 2.93 6.16
CA THR A 301 19.94 2.43 4.84
C THR A 301 19.59 3.38 3.69
N LEU A 302 18.69 4.35 3.93
CA LEU A 302 18.23 5.31 2.94
C LEU A 302 19.19 6.50 2.77
N TRP A 303 20.25 6.58 3.57
CA TRP A 303 21.27 7.62 3.50
C TRP A 303 22.67 7.03 3.38
N ASN A 304 23.49 7.62 2.53
CA ASN A 304 24.89 7.29 2.38
C ASN A 304 25.74 8.28 3.18
N THR A 305 26.32 7.82 4.28
CA THR A 305 27.19 8.63 5.15
C THR A 305 28.53 8.98 4.52
N THR A 306 29.02 8.19 3.55
CA THR A 306 30.28 8.45 2.85
C THR A 306 30.14 9.60 1.87
N THR A 307 29.05 9.65 1.10
CA THR A 307 28.79 10.74 0.14
C THR A 307 27.98 11.88 0.76
N ASN A 308 27.58 11.75 2.02
CA ASN A 308 26.65 12.63 2.72
C ASN A 308 25.40 12.96 1.87
N GLY A 309 24.72 11.94 1.36
CA GLY A 309 23.60 12.11 0.43
C GLY A 309 22.67 10.89 0.34
N PRO A 310 21.69 10.92 -0.59
CA PRO A 310 20.78 9.80 -0.82
C PRO A 310 21.50 8.47 -1.06
N ALA A 311 20.99 7.38 -0.49
CA ALA A 311 21.52 6.05 -0.76
C ALA A 311 21.29 5.62 -2.22
N ASN A 312 22.09 4.65 -2.68
CA ASN A 312 22.00 4.10 -4.04
C ASN A 312 20.59 3.62 -4.40
N TYR A 313 19.89 2.99 -3.46
CA TYR A 313 18.49 2.60 -3.66
C TYR A 313 17.64 3.80 -4.09
N ASN A 314 17.68 4.91 -3.35
CA ASN A 314 16.92 6.11 -3.68
C ASN A 314 17.33 6.62 -5.07
N LEU A 315 18.63 6.72 -5.34
CA LEU A 315 19.11 7.18 -6.63
C LEU A 315 18.59 6.30 -7.79
N TRP A 316 18.57 4.97 -7.62
CA TRP A 316 18.13 4.02 -8.65
C TRP A 316 16.63 4.06 -8.92
N GLN A 317 15.80 4.17 -7.88
CA GLN A 317 14.34 4.26 -8.04
C GLN A 317 13.91 5.50 -8.84
N TRP A 318 14.74 6.54 -8.84
CA TRP A 318 14.47 7.82 -9.51
C TRP A 318 15.35 8.05 -10.75
N ARG A 319 16.11 7.03 -11.20
CA ARG A 319 16.93 7.15 -12.42
C ARG A 319 16.03 7.46 -13.61
N GLY A 320 16.38 8.53 -14.33
CA GLY A 320 15.62 9.00 -15.48
C GLY A 320 14.45 9.93 -15.13
N TYR A 321 14.08 10.08 -13.86
CA TYR A 321 13.08 11.05 -13.44
C TYR A 321 13.73 12.42 -13.21
N ILE A 322 13.47 13.37 -14.11
CA ILE A 322 14.12 14.69 -14.12
C ILE A 322 13.29 15.81 -13.50
N ASP A 323 11.99 15.58 -13.26
CA ASP A 323 11.09 16.58 -12.66
C ASP A 323 11.15 16.57 -11.13
N ASN A 324 12.21 17.18 -10.61
CA ASN A 324 12.39 17.32 -9.16
C ASN A 324 11.27 18.13 -8.48
N GLY A 325 10.55 18.99 -9.23
CA GLY A 325 9.47 19.82 -8.70
C GLY A 325 8.09 19.16 -8.73
N GLY A 326 7.94 18.10 -9.52
CA GLY A 326 6.66 17.41 -9.72
C GLY A 326 5.58 18.28 -10.40
N THR A 327 5.99 19.30 -11.15
CA THR A 327 5.09 20.27 -11.78
C THR A 327 4.57 19.79 -13.13
N THR A 328 5.14 18.70 -13.66
CA THR A 328 4.82 18.19 -14.98
C THR A 328 3.57 17.31 -14.95
N PRO A 329 2.59 17.55 -15.83
CA PRO A 329 1.45 16.66 -15.94
C PRO A 329 1.89 15.27 -16.43
N ALA A 330 1.20 14.24 -15.97
CA ALA A 330 1.42 12.88 -16.45
C ALA A 330 1.01 12.79 -17.93
N ARG A 331 1.96 12.42 -18.81
CA ARG A 331 1.73 12.35 -20.27
C ARG A 331 0.82 11.20 -20.68
N TYR A 332 0.93 10.07 -19.98
CA TYR A 332 0.21 8.85 -20.32
C TYR A 332 -0.43 8.22 -19.08
N VAL A 333 -1.74 8.00 -19.15
CA VAL A 333 -2.48 7.21 -18.14
C VAL A 333 -1.93 5.78 -18.14
N LEU A 334 -1.84 5.19 -19.34
CA LEU A 334 -1.20 3.91 -19.63
C LEU A 334 -0.15 4.10 -20.73
N LEU A 335 0.91 3.33 -20.63
CA LEU A 335 1.99 3.33 -21.62
C LEU A 335 1.48 2.82 -22.97
N LEU A 336 2.04 3.33 -24.06
CA LEU A 336 1.86 2.78 -25.39
C LEU A 336 2.32 1.33 -25.39
N HIS A 337 1.50 0.46 -25.95
CA HIS A 337 1.83 -0.96 -26.05
C HIS A 337 3.08 -1.17 -26.93
N ALA A 338 3.88 -2.19 -26.63
CA ALA A 338 5.13 -2.46 -27.33
C ALA A 338 4.95 -2.62 -28.85
N SER A 339 3.81 -3.17 -29.30
CA SER A 339 3.49 -3.26 -30.73
C SER A 339 3.29 -1.88 -31.38
N VAL A 340 2.66 -0.93 -30.68
CA VAL A 340 2.48 0.45 -31.17
C VAL A 340 3.83 1.13 -31.30
N LEU A 341 4.70 0.97 -30.31
CA LEU A 341 6.07 1.51 -30.36
C LEU A 341 6.86 0.92 -31.54
N THR A 342 6.79 -0.39 -31.72
CA THR A 342 7.49 -1.09 -32.81
C THR A 342 6.99 -0.62 -34.18
N ASN A 343 5.67 -0.58 -34.37
CA ASN A 343 5.04 -0.15 -35.63
C ASN A 343 5.27 1.33 -35.94
N SER A 344 5.52 2.13 -34.91
CA SER A 344 5.85 3.55 -35.09
C SER A 344 7.24 3.77 -35.71
N LEU A 345 8.08 2.72 -35.81
CA LEU A 345 9.46 2.80 -36.32
C LEU A 345 10.28 3.91 -35.63
N GLY A 346 10.11 4.03 -34.31
CA GLY A 346 10.79 5.02 -33.48
C GLY A 346 10.15 6.41 -33.44
N SER A 347 9.06 6.65 -34.19
CA SER A 347 8.32 7.92 -34.11
C SER A 347 7.57 8.11 -32.79
N LEU A 348 7.16 7.01 -32.14
CA LEU A 348 6.56 7.02 -30.82
C LEU A 348 7.50 6.36 -29.81
N LYS A 349 7.54 6.92 -28.59
CA LYS A 349 8.26 6.37 -27.44
C LYS A 349 7.46 6.57 -26.16
N ASN A 350 7.46 5.56 -25.30
CA ASN A 350 7.01 5.74 -23.94
C ASN A 350 7.99 6.63 -23.18
N GLN A 351 7.46 7.59 -22.45
CA GLN A 351 8.24 8.50 -21.62
C GLN A 351 7.80 8.31 -20.17
N TYR A 352 8.75 7.94 -19.32
CA TYR A 352 8.50 7.56 -17.93
C TYR A 352 8.81 8.76 -17.02
N GLY A 353 8.00 9.81 -17.15
CA GLY A 353 8.31 11.09 -16.52
C GLY A 353 9.47 11.78 -17.23
N TYR A 354 9.25 12.05 -18.53
CA TYR A 354 10.12 12.63 -19.57
C TYR A 354 10.75 11.65 -20.56
#